data_AF-A0A381NDK1-F1
#
_entry.id   AF-A0A381NDK1-F1
#
_cell.length_a   1.000
_cell.length_b   1.000
_cell.length_c   1.000
_cell.angle_alpha   90.00
_cell.angle_beta   90.00
_cell.angle_gamma   90.00
#
_symmetry.space_group_name_H-M   'P 1'
#
loop_
_entity.id
_entity.type
_entity.pdbx_description
1 polymer ?
#
loop_
_entity_poly.entity_id
_entity_poly.type
_entity_poly.pdbx_seq_one_letter_code
_entity_poly.pdbx_strand_id
1 'polypeptide(L)'
;MEDNLSQWGIVVGDKRKLDWTDFPFDSVSVDLTLDGELVETVMARNHIDDHFRSLVALATTLARFDRSIKAGDQVITGSFTRQRVVRTGRWRGDFGSVIGDVEVEFS
;
A
#
# COMPACT_ATOMS: atom_id res chain seq x y z
N MET A 1 11.24 18.46 7.04
CA MET A 1 10.83 17.50 5.99
C MET A 1 10.91 18.24 4.68
N GLU A 2 12.03 18.12 3.98
CA GLU A 2 12.29 18.82 2.70
C GLU A 2 12.27 17.86 1.50
N ASP A 3 12.08 16.55 1.73
CA ASP A 3 12.17 15.49 0.72
C ASP A 3 10.82 14.82 0.39
N ASN A 4 9.70 15.43 0.78
CA ASN A 4 8.34 14.90 0.57
C ASN A 4 8.18 13.41 0.97
N LEU A 5 8.70 13.02 2.14
CA LEU A 5 8.66 11.64 2.63
C LEU A 5 9.36 10.63 1.70
N SER A 6 10.35 11.10 0.92
CA SER A 6 11.07 10.30 -0.07
C SER A 6 10.15 9.71 -1.17
N GLN A 7 8.98 10.30 -1.40
CA GLN A 7 8.01 9.85 -2.41
C GLN A 7 8.40 10.34 -3.81
N TRP A 8 8.42 9.43 -4.79
CA TRP A 8 8.73 9.74 -6.20
C TRP A 8 7.61 9.36 -7.18
N GLY A 9 6.79 8.36 -6.85
CA GLY A 9 5.67 7.94 -7.68
C GLY A 9 4.78 6.91 -6.98
N ILE A 10 3.61 6.65 -7.58
CA ILE A 10 2.69 5.59 -7.17
C ILE A 10 2.26 4.79 -8.41
N VAL A 11 2.24 3.47 -8.27
CA VAL A 11 1.63 2.56 -9.24
C VAL A 11 0.39 1.97 -8.58
N VAL A 12 -0.72 1.98 -9.30
CA VAL A 12 -2.04 1.59 -8.76
C VAL A 12 -2.60 0.51 -9.67
N GLY A 13 -2.93 -0.65 -9.09
CA GLY A 13 -3.66 -1.72 -9.77
C GLY A 13 -5.13 -1.37 -9.97
N ASP A 14 -5.94 -2.38 -10.31
CA ASP A 14 -7.37 -2.19 -10.48
C ASP A 14 -8.07 -1.76 -9.19
N LYS A 15 -8.90 -0.71 -9.25
CA LYS A 15 -9.68 -0.25 -8.11
C LYS A 15 -10.77 -1.27 -7.77
N ARG A 16 -10.76 -1.77 -6.54
CA ARG A 16 -11.80 -2.66 -6.00
C ARG A 16 -12.64 -1.96 -4.95
N LYS A 17 -13.94 -2.25 -4.94
CA LYS A 17 -14.83 -1.90 -3.82
C LYS A 17 -14.83 -3.07 -2.85
N LEU A 18 -14.41 -2.81 -1.62
CA LEU A 18 -14.47 -3.78 -0.53
C LEU A 18 -15.58 -3.37 0.44
N ASP A 19 -16.25 -4.38 1.00
CA ASP A 19 -17.02 -4.17 2.23
C ASP A 19 -16.02 -4.06 3.38
N TRP A 20 -15.61 -2.83 3.68
CA TRP A 20 -14.53 -2.55 4.62
C TRP A 20 -14.90 -2.84 6.08
N THR A 21 -16.19 -2.99 6.40
CA THR A 21 -16.64 -3.38 7.74
C THR A 21 -16.44 -4.86 8.02
N ASP A 22 -16.56 -5.69 6.98
CA ASP A 22 -16.47 -7.15 7.09
C ASP A 22 -15.14 -7.72 6.55
N PHE A 23 -14.39 -6.94 5.78
CA PHE A 23 -13.14 -7.41 5.17
C PHE A 23 -12.03 -7.61 6.22
N PRO A 24 -11.42 -8.82 6.30
CA PRO A 24 -10.44 -9.14 7.33
C PRO A 24 -9.04 -8.65 6.95
N PHE A 25 -8.79 -7.33 7.05
CA PHE A 25 -7.52 -6.71 6.66
C PHE A 25 -6.28 -7.36 7.30
N ASP A 26 -6.35 -7.78 8.57
CA ASP A 26 -5.25 -8.45 9.27
C ASP A 26 -4.87 -9.82 8.68
N SER A 27 -5.78 -10.44 7.92
CA SER A 27 -5.57 -11.76 7.31
C SER A 27 -4.99 -11.68 5.91
N VAL A 28 -4.77 -10.48 5.36
CA VAL A 28 -4.17 -10.31 4.04
C VAL A 28 -2.73 -10.82 4.05
N SER A 29 -2.39 -11.61 3.03
CA SER A 29 -1.01 -11.99 2.69
C SER A 29 -0.66 -11.35 1.36
N VAL A 30 0.56 -10.83 1.25
CA VAL A 30 1.05 -10.18 0.04
C VAL A 30 2.30 -10.89 -0.44
N ASP A 31 2.28 -11.35 -1.68
CA ASP A 31 3.46 -11.90 -2.35
C ASP A 31 4.07 -10.84 -3.25
N LEU A 32 5.33 -10.53 -3.01
CA LEU A 32 6.14 -9.69 -3.90
C LEU A 32 6.98 -10.59 -4.80
N THR A 33 6.85 -10.42 -6.12
CA THR A 33 7.64 -11.17 -7.10
C THR A 33 8.42 -10.22 -8.01
N LEU A 34 9.56 -10.71 -8.52
CA LEU A 34 10.38 -10.07 -9.55
C LEU A 34 10.57 -11.08 -10.69
N ASP A 35 10.11 -10.72 -11.88
CA ASP A 35 10.17 -11.57 -13.07
C ASP A 35 9.51 -12.95 -12.87
N GLY A 36 8.49 -13.00 -12.00
CA GLY A 36 7.77 -14.22 -11.64
C GLY A 36 8.39 -15.03 -10.50
N GLU A 37 9.59 -14.67 -10.04
CA GLU A 37 10.24 -15.31 -8.89
C GLU A 37 9.82 -14.64 -7.58
N LEU A 38 9.49 -15.44 -6.57
CA LEU A 38 9.08 -14.93 -5.25
C LEU A 38 10.26 -14.26 -4.55
N VAL A 39 10.09 -12.97 -4.21
CA VAL A 39 11.04 -12.18 -3.43
C VAL A 39 10.72 -12.30 -1.95
N GLU A 40 9.45 -12.09 -1.59
CA GLU A 40 9.00 -12.04 -0.20
C GLU A 40 7.50 -12.30 -0.10
N THR A 41 7.06 -12.97 0.97
CA THR A 41 5.66 -13.07 1.38
C THR A 41 5.48 -12.36 2.72
N VAL A 42 4.51 -11.46 2.81
CA VAL A 42 4.25 -10.68 4.03
C VAL A 42 2.78 -10.77 4.45
N MET A 43 2.57 -11.21 5.68
CA MET A 43 1.26 -11.19 6.34
C MET A 43 1.00 -9.80 6.93
N ALA A 44 -0.22 -9.26 6.75
CA ALA A 44 -0.64 -8.00 7.35
C ALA A 44 -0.54 -8.04 8.88
N ARG A 45 -1.03 -9.13 9.48
CA ARG A 45 -0.96 -9.36 10.94
C ARG A 45 0.47 -9.17 11.45
N ASN A 46 0.62 -8.30 12.44
CA ASN A 46 1.89 -7.95 13.08
C ASN A 46 2.90 -7.21 12.16
N HIS A 47 2.54 -6.85 10.93
CA HIS A 47 3.40 -6.10 10.01
C HIS A 47 2.84 -4.70 9.70
N ILE A 48 1.53 -4.60 9.52
CA ILE A 48 0.83 -3.37 9.20
C ILE A 48 0.02 -2.93 10.42
N ASP A 49 0.13 -1.65 10.78
CA ASP A 49 -0.79 -1.04 11.73
C ASP A 49 -2.20 -1.01 11.14
N ASP A 50 -3.22 -1.01 12.01
CA ASP A 50 -4.62 -0.84 11.61
C ASP A 50 -4.76 0.34 10.63
N HIS A 51 -5.23 0.03 9.41
CA HIS A 51 -5.33 1.00 8.32
C HIS A 51 -6.22 2.21 8.69
N PHE A 52 -7.24 2.01 9.52
CA PHE A 52 -8.13 3.08 9.97
C PHE A 52 -7.46 3.97 11.01
N ARG A 53 -6.60 3.41 11.87
CA ARG A 53 -5.77 4.24 12.77
C ARG A 53 -4.81 5.12 11.98
N SER A 54 -4.20 4.61 10.91
CA SER A 54 -3.37 5.42 10.00
C SER A 54 -4.17 6.57 9.36
N LEU A 55 -5.41 6.31 8.92
CA LEU A 55 -6.29 7.35 8.37
C LEU A 55 -6.67 8.42 9.41
N VAL A 56 -7.02 8.00 10.63
CA VAL A 56 -7.35 8.93 11.73
C VAL A 56 -6.13 9.78 12.10
N ALA A 57 -4.95 9.18 12.17
CA ALA A 57 -3.71 9.91 12.45
C ALA A 57 -3.39 10.94 11.36
N LEU A 58 -3.56 10.57 10.08
CA LEU A 58 -3.39 11.50 8.95
C LEU A 58 -4.39 12.65 9.02
N ALA A 59 -5.68 12.35 9.19
CA ALA A 59 -6.73 13.37 9.26
C ALA A 59 -6.50 14.34 10.43
N THR A 60 -6.13 13.82 11.59
CA THR A 60 -5.80 14.63 12.78
C THR A 60 -4.59 15.51 12.53
N THR A 61 -3.57 14.99 11.84
CA THR A 61 -2.36 15.75 11.50
C THR A 61 -2.67 16.87 10.52
N LEU A 62 -3.44 16.60 9.46
CA LEU A 62 -3.84 17.60 8.47
C LEU A 62 -4.68 18.72 9.09
N ALA A 63 -5.58 18.38 10.02
CA ALA A 63 -6.44 19.35 10.69
C ALA A 63 -5.64 20.42 11.47
N ARG A 64 -4.45 20.08 11.99
CA ARG A 64 -3.55 21.04 12.65
C ARG A 64 -3.01 22.12 11.72
N PHE A 65 -3.15 21.93 10.41
CA PHE A 65 -2.72 22.85 9.35
C PHE A 65 -3.90 23.38 8.53
N ASP A 66 -5.13 23.30 9.06
CA ASP A 66 -6.38 23.67 8.36
C ASP A 66 -6.56 22.93 7.02
N ARG A 67 -6.06 21.69 6.94
CA ARG A 67 -6.21 20.79 5.79
C ARG A 67 -7.08 19.59 6.17
N SER A 68 -7.62 18.92 5.16
CA SER A 68 -8.44 17.73 5.32
C SER A 68 -8.27 16.78 4.14
N ILE A 69 -8.58 15.50 4.38
CA ILE A 69 -8.75 14.50 3.32
C ILE A 69 -10.08 14.79 2.64
N LYS A 70 -10.07 14.90 1.31
CA LYS A 70 -11.24 15.20 0.50
C LYS A 70 -11.78 13.94 -0.17
N ALA A 71 -13.06 13.97 -0.54
CA ALA A 71 -13.64 12.94 -1.37
C ALA A 71 -12.86 12.84 -2.69
N GLY A 72 -12.38 11.63 -3.01
CA GLY A 72 -11.55 11.37 -4.19
C GLY A 72 -10.05 11.32 -3.90
N ASP A 73 -9.59 11.77 -2.74
CA ASP A 73 -8.19 11.62 -2.33
C ASP A 73 -7.83 10.14 -2.19
N GLN A 74 -6.60 9.79 -2.59
CA GLN A 74 -6.04 8.46 -2.42
C GLN A 74 -5.02 8.49 -1.28
N VAL A 75 -5.14 7.56 -0.34
CA VAL A 75 -4.26 7.48 0.84
C VAL A 75 -3.60 6.11 0.90
N ILE A 76 -2.27 6.11 1.04
CA ILE A 76 -1.50 4.90 1.36
C ILE A 76 -1.50 4.77 2.88
N THR A 77 -2.06 3.67 3.39
CA THR A 77 -2.26 3.45 4.84
C THR A 77 -1.13 2.65 5.51
N GLY A 78 -0.22 2.08 4.72
CA GLY A 78 0.91 1.31 5.18
C GLY A 78 1.70 0.71 4.01
N SER A 79 2.84 0.07 4.32
CA SER A 79 3.64 -0.65 3.33
C SER A 79 3.92 -2.06 3.81
N PHE A 80 3.59 -3.06 2.98
CA PHE A 80 3.85 -4.48 3.26
C PHE A 80 5.30 -4.86 3.07
N THR A 81 6.10 -4.01 2.44
CA THR A 81 7.49 -4.31 2.16
C THR A 81 8.36 -3.08 2.32
N ARG A 82 9.63 -3.30 2.64
CA ARG A 82 10.69 -2.27 2.65
C ARG A 82 11.74 -2.53 1.58
N GLN A 83 11.45 -3.41 0.62
CA GLN A 83 12.36 -3.74 -0.47
C GLN A 83 12.69 -2.47 -1.26
N ARG A 84 13.99 -2.25 -1.48
CA ARG A 84 14.46 -1.22 -2.40
C ARG A 84 14.45 -1.81 -3.81
N VAL A 85 13.91 -1.06 -4.77
CA VAL A 85 14.01 -1.41 -6.19
C VAL A 85 15.46 -1.19 -6.62
N VAL A 86 16.28 -2.23 -6.52
CA VAL A 86 17.71 -2.23 -6.90
C VAL A 86 17.98 -3.04 -8.17
N ARG A 87 16.93 -3.65 -8.74
CA ARG A 87 16.98 -4.47 -9.95
C ARG A 87 15.90 -4.00 -10.93
N THR A 88 16.28 -3.94 -12.20
CA THR A 88 15.34 -3.84 -13.33
C THR A 88 14.54 -5.15 -13.45
N GLY A 89 13.42 -5.09 -14.16
CA GLY A 89 12.50 -6.20 -14.36
C GLY A 89 11.07 -5.85 -13.94
N ARG A 90 10.21 -6.86 -14.01
CA ARG A 90 8.79 -6.74 -13.69
C ARG A 90 8.53 -7.09 -12.24
N TRP A 91 8.17 -6.09 -11.46
CA TRP A 91 7.76 -6.25 -10.07
C TRP A 91 6.25 -6.40 -9.99
N ARG A 92 5.78 -7.38 -9.21
CA ARG A 92 4.34 -7.59 -8.95
C ARG A 92 4.11 -7.78 -7.46
N GLY A 93 3.18 -7.00 -6.90
CA GLY A 93 2.61 -7.23 -5.57
C GLY A 93 1.22 -7.86 -5.71
N ASP A 94 1.08 -9.12 -5.29
CA ASP A 94 -0.19 -9.87 -5.29
C ASP A 94 -0.80 -9.86 -3.89
N PHE A 95 -1.99 -9.27 -3.75
CA PHE A 95 -2.72 -9.13 -2.48
C PHE A 95 -3.86 -10.16 -2.35
N GLY A 96 -3.85 -11.19 -3.19
CA GLY A 96 -4.87 -12.23 -3.26
C GLY A 96 -6.08 -11.83 -4.09
N SER A 97 -6.97 -12.79 -4.34
CA SER A 97 -8.06 -12.67 -5.33
C SER A 97 -9.09 -11.57 -5.04
N VAL A 98 -9.24 -11.15 -3.79
CA VAL A 98 -10.24 -10.13 -3.40
C VAL A 98 -9.74 -8.72 -3.69
N ILE A 99 -8.47 -8.44 -3.41
CA ILE A 99 -7.84 -7.12 -3.63
C ILE A 99 -7.26 -7.05 -5.04
N GLY A 100 -6.66 -8.13 -5.52
CA GLY A 100 -5.98 -8.23 -6.80
C GLY A 100 -4.49 -7.96 -6.67
N ASP A 101 -3.88 -7.54 -7.78
CA ASP A 101 -2.45 -7.28 -7.86
C ASP A 101 -2.12 -5.95 -8.53
N VAL A 102 -0.87 -5.54 -8.40
CA VAL A 102 -0.29 -4.36 -9.05
C VAL A 102 1.07 -4.73 -9.63
N GLU A 103 1.31 -4.29 -10.87
CA GLU A 103 2.55 -4.56 -11.60
C GLU A 103 3.22 -3.28 -12.08
N VAL A 104 4.55 -3.28 -12.09
CA VAL A 104 5.38 -2.24 -12.70
C VAL A 104 6.62 -2.86 -13.33
N GLU A 105 7.00 -2.38 -14.50
CA GLU A 105 8.24 -2.76 -15.17
C GLU A 105 9.25 -1.62 -15.10
N PHE A 106 10.45 -1.91 -14.60
CA PHE A 106 11.58 -0.98 -14.59
C PHE A 106 12.62 -1.44 -15.61
N SER A 107 12.96 -0.56 -16.55
CA SER A 107 13.94 -0.76 -17.62
C SER A 107 15.19 0.11 -17.45
#